data_AF-A0A8R7UGK8-F1
#
_entry.id   AF-A0A8R7UGK8-F1
#
_cell.length_a   1.000
_cell.length_b   1.000
_cell.length_c   1.000
_cell.angle_alpha   90.00
_cell.angle_beta   90.00
_cell.angle_gamma   90.00
#
_symmetry.space_group_name_H-M   'P 1'
#
loop_
_entity.id
_entity.type
_entity.pdbx_description
1 polymer ?
#
loop_
_entity_poly.entity_id
_entity_poly.type
_entity_poly.pdbx_seq_one_letter_code
_entity_poly.pdbx_strand_id
1 'polypeptide(L)'
;MSDMESVATLMESTSLKIEQLQRAFAELESQSAVTMNFKWKQLEDHFRGLEQSLKKKFDELKKQEKEFQETVAKSEKMLEQQEAVVVAKELTSLEKLQEKRDAALAMIFGKSKLSLNTNYITPINKPQSNYTVGTLDVKWPKHSPQGNAQMQDGNAAVKPRSELAILCEEMNVKGLHKFISDNRKNLTSIREEIPSALKGASQPYVLVLDSLEDFYSGDNLVLDGKKDGDLLGVRRTCLMLMESLVQLQADDITGLLSEGQMFATNVKDRAKKIAFEWKSKLDSLDIDASNGNCLEAHAFLQLLATFGIFSEFNEDELCKLLPSVSRRRQTPELCRLLGLSQKMPGVIGVLVDSARPIDAINLAYAFGLTEQFEPVQLLKAYLREVKKVSHAKNGKMSPGAQVCF
;
A
#
# COMPACT_ATOMS: atom_id res chain seq x y z
N MET A 1 -28.16 -0.13 3.14
CA MET A 1 -29.22 -0.19 4.19
C MET A 1 -29.46 -1.60 4.70
N SER A 2 -29.50 -2.63 3.83
CA SER A 2 -29.74 -4.04 4.22
C SER A 2 -28.82 -4.57 5.33
N ASP A 3 -27.53 -4.23 5.31
CA ASP A 3 -26.56 -4.81 6.25
C ASP A 3 -26.62 -4.19 7.65
N MET A 4 -26.99 -2.91 7.79
CA MET A 4 -27.15 -2.27 9.11
C MET A 4 -28.35 -2.81 9.87
N GLU A 5 -29.44 -3.12 9.15
CA GLU A 5 -30.63 -3.72 9.72
C GLU A 5 -30.36 -5.18 10.13
N SER A 6 -29.52 -5.89 9.38
CA SER A 6 -29.01 -7.21 9.75
C SER A 6 -28.14 -7.20 11.01
N VAL A 7 -27.33 -6.16 11.25
CA VAL A 7 -26.51 -6.09 12.48
C VAL A 7 -27.36 -5.70 13.68
N ALA A 8 -28.33 -4.80 13.52
CA ALA A 8 -29.26 -4.42 14.58
C ALA A 8 -30.10 -5.62 15.07
N THR A 9 -30.60 -6.44 14.15
CA THR A 9 -31.35 -7.67 14.47
C THR A 9 -30.49 -8.73 15.16
N LEU A 10 -29.21 -8.85 14.78
CA LEU A 10 -28.26 -9.73 15.46
C LEU A 10 -28.00 -9.27 16.90
N MET A 11 -27.92 -7.95 17.13
CA MET A 11 -27.76 -7.40 18.49
C MET A 11 -28.97 -7.69 19.37
N GLU A 12 -30.19 -7.51 18.87
CA GLU A 12 -31.41 -7.89 19.60
C GLU A 12 -31.46 -9.39 19.91
N SER A 13 -30.98 -10.23 18.98
CA SER A 13 -30.83 -11.67 19.21
C SER A 13 -29.87 -11.99 20.36
N THR A 14 -28.78 -11.23 20.50
CA THR A 14 -27.82 -11.39 21.60
C THR A 14 -28.46 -11.04 22.95
N SER A 15 -29.22 -9.95 23.04
CA SER A 15 -29.95 -9.56 24.25
C SER A 15 -30.91 -10.68 24.68
N LEU A 16 -31.67 -11.24 23.72
CA LEU A 16 -32.61 -12.34 23.98
C LEU A 16 -31.89 -13.61 24.48
N LYS A 17 -30.71 -13.93 23.97
CA LYS A 17 -29.92 -15.09 24.43
C LYS A 17 -29.40 -14.91 25.85
N ILE A 18 -29.00 -13.70 26.24
CA ILE A 18 -28.59 -13.40 27.62
C ILE A 18 -29.76 -13.63 28.58
N GLU A 19 -30.97 -13.20 28.22
CA GLU A 19 -32.19 -13.44 29.01
C GLU A 19 -32.59 -14.92 29.08
N GLN A 20 -32.45 -15.65 27.97
CA GLN A 20 -32.71 -17.10 27.95
C GLN A 20 -31.74 -17.85 28.89
N LEU A 21 -30.46 -17.46 28.86
CA LEU A 21 -29.45 -18.03 29.74
C LEU A 21 -29.77 -17.71 31.21
N GLN A 22 -30.18 -16.48 31.51
CA GLN A 22 -30.64 -16.09 32.86
C GLN A 22 -31.79 -16.98 33.37
N ARG A 23 -32.79 -17.27 32.52
CA ARG A 23 -33.90 -18.16 32.89
C ARG A 23 -33.44 -19.59 33.15
N ALA A 24 -32.58 -20.14 32.30
CA ALA A 24 -32.05 -21.49 32.46
C ALA A 24 -31.23 -21.64 33.76
N PHE A 25 -30.45 -20.62 34.12
CA PHE A 25 -29.71 -20.62 35.38
C PHE A 25 -30.63 -20.53 36.61
N ALA A 26 -31.67 -19.69 36.56
CA ALA A 26 -32.65 -19.60 37.65
C ALA A 26 -33.41 -20.92 37.86
N GLU A 27 -33.74 -21.64 36.80
CA GLU A 27 -34.37 -22.96 36.86
C GLU A 27 -33.41 -24.01 37.47
N LEU A 28 -32.14 -24.00 37.06
CA LEU A 28 -31.12 -24.91 37.61
C LEU A 28 -30.89 -24.66 39.11
N GLU A 29 -30.87 -23.40 39.55
CA GLU A 29 -30.75 -23.05 40.98
C GLU A 29 -31.97 -23.52 41.78
N SER A 30 -33.18 -23.48 41.21
CA SER A 30 -34.39 -23.96 41.89
C SER A 30 -34.38 -25.47 42.17
N GLN A 31 -33.62 -26.23 41.40
CA GLN A 31 -33.51 -27.69 41.50
C GLN A 31 -32.28 -28.16 42.31
N SER A 32 -31.35 -27.26 42.65
CA SER A 32 -30.08 -27.61 43.29
C SER A 32 -29.93 -26.99 44.69
N ALA A 33 -29.34 -27.73 45.63
CA ALA A 33 -29.10 -27.25 47.01
C ALA A 33 -27.87 -26.31 47.14
N VAL A 34 -27.23 -25.93 46.02
CA VAL A 34 -25.99 -25.13 45.99
C VAL A 34 -26.26 -23.79 45.30
N THR A 35 -25.98 -22.69 45.98
CA THR A 35 -26.21 -21.34 45.45
C THR A 35 -25.06 -20.92 44.53
N MET A 36 -25.35 -20.68 43.24
CA MET A 36 -24.37 -20.28 42.21
C MET A 36 -24.48 -18.79 41.82
N ASN A 37 -25.40 -18.05 42.43
CA ASN A 37 -25.77 -16.67 42.13
C ASN A 37 -24.58 -15.70 41.94
N PHE A 38 -23.55 -15.78 42.78
CA PHE A 38 -22.42 -14.83 42.69
C PHE A 38 -21.62 -14.98 41.38
N LYS A 39 -21.49 -16.19 40.85
CA LYS A 39 -20.78 -16.45 39.58
C LYS A 39 -21.62 -16.04 38.37
N TRP A 40 -22.93 -16.23 38.43
CA TRP A 40 -23.85 -15.80 37.37
C TRP A 40 -23.88 -14.28 37.25
N LYS A 41 -23.93 -13.55 38.37
CA LYS A 41 -23.99 -12.09 38.34
C LYS A 41 -22.75 -11.47 37.68
N GLN A 42 -21.57 -12.00 37.97
CA GLN A 42 -20.33 -11.57 37.32
C GLN A 42 -20.33 -11.84 35.81
N LEU A 43 -20.89 -12.97 35.39
CA LEU A 43 -20.99 -13.34 33.98
C LEU A 43 -22.03 -12.49 33.23
N GLU A 44 -23.18 -12.23 33.86
CA GLU A 44 -24.23 -11.34 33.35
C GLU A 44 -23.70 -9.92 33.15
N ASP A 45 -23.02 -9.38 34.16
CA ASP A 45 -22.45 -8.03 34.11
C ASP A 45 -21.39 -7.92 32.99
N HIS A 46 -20.58 -8.97 32.79
CA HIS A 46 -19.62 -9.04 31.68
C HIS A 46 -20.31 -9.04 30.31
N PHE A 47 -21.33 -9.88 30.12
CA PHE A 47 -22.07 -9.92 28.85
C PHE A 47 -22.83 -8.62 28.57
N ARG A 48 -23.46 -8.01 29.58
CA ARG A 48 -24.10 -6.71 29.46
C ARG A 48 -23.09 -5.60 29.13
N GLY A 49 -21.90 -5.64 29.73
CA GLY A 49 -20.81 -4.72 29.41
C GLY A 49 -20.36 -4.83 27.95
N LEU A 50 -20.19 -6.06 27.45
CA LEU A 50 -19.87 -6.32 26.05
C LEU A 50 -20.98 -5.84 25.10
N GLU A 51 -22.25 -6.11 25.42
CA GLU A 51 -23.40 -5.66 24.64
C GLU A 51 -23.47 -4.14 24.55
N GLN A 52 -23.30 -3.43 25.68
CA GLN A 52 -23.28 -1.96 25.71
C GLN A 52 -22.10 -1.38 24.92
N SER A 53 -20.92 -1.99 25.04
CA SER A 53 -19.73 -1.59 24.28
C SER A 53 -19.94 -1.75 22.78
N LEU A 54 -20.51 -2.88 22.35
CA LEU A 54 -20.83 -3.16 20.95
C LEU A 54 -21.88 -2.18 20.42
N LYS A 55 -22.93 -1.90 21.20
CA LYS A 55 -23.97 -0.92 20.84
C LYS A 55 -23.42 0.47 20.63
N LYS A 56 -22.57 0.93 21.57
CA LYS A 56 -21.89 2.23 21.46
C LYS A 56 -21.02 2.32 20.21
N LYS A 57 -20.27 1.27 19.88
CA LYS A 57 -19.46 1.23 18.65
C LYS A 57 -20.33 1.24 17.39
N PHE A 58 -21.45 0.54 17.41
CA PHE A 58 -22.39 0.52 16.27
C PHE A 58 -23.02 1.89 16.02
N ASP A 59 -23.47 2.59 17.07
CA ASP A 59 -24.04 3.93 16.95
C ASP A 59 -23.01 4.95 16.45
N GLU A 60 -21.76 4.86 16.92
CA GLU A 60 -20.65 5.68 16.44
C GLU A 60 -20.36 5.45 14.96
N LEU A 61 -20.29 4.19 14.52
CA LEU A 61 -20.08 3.86 13.10
C LEU A 61 -21.24 4.36 12.23
N LYS A 62 -22.48 4.26 12.72
CA LYS A 62 -23.66 4.77 12.01
C LYS A 62 -23.60 6.29 11.83
N LYS A 63 -23.08 7.01 12.82
CA LYS A 63 -22.85 8.45 12.73
C LYS A 63 -21.75 8.78 11.72
N GLN A 64 -20.62 8.09 11.78
CA GLN A 64 -19.49 8.29 10.86
C GLN A 64 -19.88 8.00 9.40
N GLU A 65 -20.66 6.95 9.15
CA GLU A 65 -21.19 6.64 7.81
C GLU A 65 -22.04 7.79 7.28
N LYS A 66 -22.92 8.37 8.12
CA LYS A 66 -23.74 9.51 7.71
C LYS A 66 -22.90 10.74 7.35
N GLU A 67 -21.89 11.07 8.16
CA GLU A 67 -20.96 12.17 7.89
C GLU A 67 -20.16 11.94 6.59
N PHE A 68 -19.77 10.70 6.32
CA PHE A 68 -19.11 10.33 5.07
C PHE A 68 -20.03 10.52 3.86
N GLN A 69 -21.26 10.01 3.92
CA GLN A 69 -22.26 10.17 2.86
C GLN A 69 -22.55 11.65 2.56
N GLU A 70 -22.68 12.49 3.59
CA GLU A 70 -22.86 13.94 3.42
C GLU A 70 -21.66 14.61 2.74
N THR A 71 -20.44 14.18 3.10
CA THR A 71 -19.20 14.68 2.50
C THR A 71 -19.09 14.28 1.02
N VAL A 72 -19.40 13.02 0.70
CA VAL A 72 -19.42 12.51 -0.67
C VAL A 72 -20.42 13.28 -1.53
N ALA A 73 -21.68 13.42 -1.06
CA ALA A 73 -22.71 14.15 -1.79
C ALA A 73 -22.33 15.62 -2.04
N LYS A 74 -21.65 16.27 -1.08
CA LYS A 74 -21.12 17.63 -1.25
C LYS A 74 -20.04 17.66 -2.34
N SER A 75 -19.13 16.70 -2.35
CA SER A 75 -18.04 16.64 -3.32
C SER A 75 -18.54 16.36 -4.74
N GLU A 76 -19.51 15.47 -4.90
CA GLU A 76 -20.14 15.16 -6.19
C GLU A 76 -20.83 16.40 -6.77
N LYS A 77 -21.58 17.14 -5.95
CA LYS A 77 -22.21 18.40 -6.37
C LYS A 77 -21.19 19.46 -6.80
N MET A 78 -20.03 19.54 -6.13
CA MET A 78 -18.96 20.44 -6.55
C MET A 78 -18.36 20.03 -7.89
N LEU A 79 -18.20 18.72 -8.12
CA LEU A 79 -17.67 18.18 -9.38
C LEU A 79 -18.62 18.46 -10.54
N GLU A 80 -19.92 18.21 -10.36
CA GLU A 80 -20.95 18.49 -11.37
C GLU A 80 -21.00 19.98 -11.75
N GLN A 81 -20.84 20.87 -10.77
CA GLN A 81 -20.72 22.32 -11.02
C GLN A 81 -19.45 22.67 -11.82
N GLN A 82 -18.32 22.06 -11.50
CA GLN A 82 -17.08 22.30 -12.24
C GLN A 82 -17.16 21.77 -13.68
N GLU A 83 -17.75 20.58 -13.87
CA GLU A 83 -17.98 19.99 -15.18
C GLU A 83 -18.87 20.89 -16.05
N ALA A 84 -19.99 21.38 -15.51
CA ALA A 84 -20.87 22.30 -16.23
C ALA A 84 -20.15 23.59 -16.67
N VAL A 85 -19.27 24.14 -15.83
CA VAL A 85 -18.45 25.31 -16.16
C VAL A 85 -17.45 25.01 -17.28
N VAL A 86 -16.82 23.83 -17.25
CA VAL A 86 -15.89 23.39 -18.29
C VAL A 86 -16.63 23.21 -19.61
N VAL A 87 -17.75 22.49 -19.63
CA VAL A 87 -18.57 22.26 -20.82
C VAL A 87 -19.05 23.58 -21.43
N ALA A 88 -19.49 24.54 -20.61
CA ALA A 88 -19.89 25.86 -21.10
C ALA A 88 -18.72 26.62 -21.77
N LYS A 89 -17.52 26.54 -21.20
CA LYS A 89 -16.31 27.15 -21.79
C LYS A 89 -15.89 26.47 -23.09
N GLU A 90 -16.00 25.15 -23.15
CA GLU A 90 -15.70 24.35 -24.35
C GLU A 90 -16.66 24.71 -25.49
N LEU A 91 -17.98 24.75 -25.22
CA LEU A 91 -19.00 25.15 -26.20
C LEU A 91 -18.74 26.57 -26.72
N THR A 92 -18.48 27.53 -25.83
CA THR A 92 -18.17 28.92 -26.22
C THR A 92 -16.92 29.01 -27.09
N SER A 93 -15.91 28.19 -26.80
CA SER A 93 -14.67 28.17 -27.57
C SER A 93 -14.88 27.51 -28.95
N LEU A 94 -15.72 26.47 -29.01
CA LEU A 94 -16.08 25.77 -30.23
C LEU A 94 -16.90 26.66 -31.17
N GLU A 95 -17.85 27.43 -30.63
CA GLU A 95 -18.62 28.42 -31.40
C GLU A 95 -17.70 29.48 -32.03
N LYS A 96 -16.76 30.05 -31.24
CA LYS A 96 -15.75 31.00 -31.77
C LYS A 96 -14.87 30.39 -32.86
N LEU A 97 -14.54 29.10 -32.78
CA LEU A 97 -13.79 28.41 -33.83
C LEU A 97 -14.64 28.22 -35.09
N GLN A 98 -15.92 27.89 -34.95
CA GLN A 98 -16.85 27.78 -36.06
C GLN A 98 -17.04 29.12 -36.77
N GLU A 99 -17.23 30.22 -36.02
CA GLU A 99 -17.31 31.58 -36.59
C GLU A 99 -16.07 31.94 -37.40
N LYS A 100 -14.87 31.67 -36.87
CA LYS A 100 -13.61 31.91 -37.60
C LYS A 100 -13.48 31.07 -38.85
N ARG A 101 -13.88 29.80 -38.80
CA ARG A 101 -13.92 28.91 -39.96
C ARG A 101 -14.85 29.48 -41.03
N ASP A 102 -16.05 29.89 -40.64
CA ASP A 102 -17.07 30.40 -41.57
C ASP A 102 -16.65 31.75 -42.17
N ALA A 103 -16.03 32.63 -41.40
CA ALA A 103 -15.41 33.86 -41.90
C ALA A 103 -14.29 33.60 -42.91
N ALA A 104 -13.44 32.60 -42.67
CA ALA A 104 -12.39 32.19 -43.60
C ALA A 104 -12.97 31.62 -44.90
N LEU A 105 -14.00 30.75 -44.80
CA LEU A 105 -14.70 30.22 -45.97
C LEU A 105 -15.38 31.34 -46.77
N ALA A 106 -16.05 32.29 -46.10
CA ALA A 106 -16.64 33.45 -46.75
C ALA A 106 -15.59 34.31 -47.48
N MET A 107 -14.36 34.43 -46.96
CA MET A 107 -13.28 35.13 -47.65
C MET A 107 -12.79 34.39 -48.90
N ILE A 108 -12.73 33.06 -48.86
CA ILE A 108 -12.34 32.22 -50.00
C ILE A 108 -13.41 32.29 -51.10
N PHE A 109 -14.68 32.07 -50.76
CA PHE A 109 -15.79 32.07 -51.71
C PHE A 109 -16.29 33.46 -52.10
N GLY A 110 -16.00 34.49 -51.31
CA GLY A 110 -16.25 35.89 -51.66
C GLY A 110 -15.25 36.42 -52.70
N LYS A 111 -14.01 35.91 -52.69
CA LYS A 111 -12.96 36.27 -53.66
C LYS A 111 -13.10 35.57 -55.02
N SER A 112 -13.86 34.48 -55.12
CA SER A 112 -14.07 33.75 -56.37
C SER A 112 -15.10 34.39 -57.33
N LYS A 113 -15.70 35.54 -56.99
CA LYS A 113 -16.57 36.31 -57.91
C LYS A 113 -15.83 37.17 -58.95
N LEU A 114 -14.50 37.13 -59.00
CA LEU A 114 -13.71 37.79 -60.05
C LEU A 114 -12.60 36.86 -60.58
N SER A 115 -12.96 35.72 -61.18
CA SER A 115 -12.32 35.25 -62.42
C SER A 115 -13.08 34.06 -63.00
N LEU A 116 -14.10 34.33 -63.81
CA LEU A 116 -14.44 33.45 -64.92
C LEU A 116 -13.93 34.16 -66.16
N ASN A 117 -12.73 33.80 -66.61
CA ASN A 117 -12.36 34.01 -68.00
C ASN A 117 -12.25 32.63 -68.67
N THR A 118 -13.31 32.34 -69.40
CA THR A 118 -13.41 31.25 -70.37
C THR A 118 -12.52 31.59 -71.55
N ASN A 119 -11.63 30.69 -71.96
CA ASN A 119 -11.25 30.56 -73.37
C ASN A 119 -11.00 29.09 -73.72
N TYR A 120 -11.67 28.70 -74.80
CA TYR A 120 -11.70 27.38 -75.42
C TYR A 120 -10.41 27.11 -76.23
N ILE A 121 -9.99 25.83 -76.30
CA ILE A 121 -9.86 24.96 -77.51
C ILE A 121 -8.84 23.81 -77.24
N THR A 122 -9.28 22.63 -77.65
CA THR A 122 -8.84 21.20 -77.60
C THR A 122 -7.56 20.81 -78.40
N PRO A 123 -7.16 19.51 -78.57
CA PRO A 123 -6.80 18.42 -77.63
C PRO A 123 -5.55 17.55 -78.05
N ILE A 124 -5.20 16.52 -77.24
CA ILE A 124 -4.38 15.29 -77.53
C ILE A 124 -2.84 15.34 -77.36
N ASN A 125 -2.32 14.75 -76.25
CA ASN A 125 -1.52 13.50 -76.22
C ASN A 125 -0.99 13.19 -74.79
N LYS A 126 -1.04 11.92 -74.37
CA LYS A 126 -0.36 11.34 -73.18
C LYS A 126 1.04 10.80 -73.59
N PRO A 127 1.89 10.26 -72.70
CA PRO A 127 2.28 10.69 -71.33
C PRO A 127 3.82 10.63 -71.11
N GLN A 128 4.40 11.42 -70.19
CA GLN A 128 5.69 11.14 -69.52
C GLN A 128 5.86 12.16 -68.39
N SER A 129 5.75 11.77 -67.12
CA SER A 129 6.78 11.18 -66.25
C SER A 129 7.38 12.23 -65.32
N ASN A 130 7.45 11.88 -64.02
CA ASN A 130 8.32 12.46 -62.97
C ASN A 130 7.65 13.50 -62.06
N TYR A 131 6.90 13.03 -61.06
CA TYR A 131 6.63 13.78 -59.84
C TYR A 131 7.84 13.65 -58.91
N THR A 132 8.63 14.72 -58.80
CA THR A 132 9.53 14.92 -57.66
C THR A 132 8.81 15.77 -56.62
N VAL A 133 8.71 15.23 -55.41
CA VAL A 133 8.15 15.86 -54.22
C VAL A 133 9.07 17.01 -53.81
N GLY A 134 8.57 18.24 -53.93
CA GLY A 134 9.22 19.45 -53.43
C GLY A 134 8.64 19.84 -52.07
N THR A 135 9.34 19.42 -51.02
CA THR A 135 9.12 19.79 -49.61
C THR A 135 9.20 21.31 -49.43
N LEU A 136 8.18 21.93 -48.83
CA LEU A 136 8.23 23.31 -48.35
C LEU A 136 8.48 23.32 -46.84
N ASP A 137 9.69 23.78 -46.54
CA ASP A 137 10.35 24.04 -45.26
C ASP A 137 9.47 24.87 -44.30
N VAL A 138 9.18 24.32 -43.11
CA VAL A 138 8.73 25.11 -41.95
C VAL A 138 9.83 25.00 -40.88
N LYS A 139 10.59 26.09 -40.76
CA LYS A 139 11.78 26.23 -39.92
C LYS A 139 11.38 26.39 -38.45
N TRP A 140 11.79 25.44 -37.62
CA TRP A 140 11.70 25.51 -36.15
C TRP A 140 12.98 26.15 -35.58
N PRO A 141 12.93 27.14 -34.66
CA PRO A 141 14.13 27.59 -33.97
C PRO A 141 14.43 26.66 -32.79
N LYS A 142 15.57 25.96 -32.85
CA LYS A 142 16.25 25.39 -31.66
C LYS A 142 17.53 26.18 -31.34
N HIS A 143 17.83 26.15 -30.05
CA HIS A 143 18.76 26.91 -29.22
C HIS A 143 20.27 26.98 -29.57
N SER A 144 20.87 28.05 -28.99
CA SER A 144 22.20 28.23 -28.35
C SER A 144 23.45 28.29 -29.24
N PRO A 145 24.66 28.66 -28.77
CA PRO A 145 25.13 29.05 -27.41
C PRO A 145 26.10 30.26 -27.35
N GLN A 146 26.39 30.84 -26.18
CA GLN A 146 27.77 31.23 -25.82
C GLN A 146 27.87 31.63 -24.33
N GLY A 147 28.75 30.96 -23.59
CA GLY A 147 29.21 31.38 -22.26
C GLY A 147 30.41 32.33 -22.34
N ASN A 148 30.69 33.07 -21.27
CA ASN A 148 31.69 32.69 -20.25
C ASN A 148 31.90 33.84 -19.24
N ALA A 149 32.06 33.44 -17.96
CA ALA A 149 32.76 34.06 -16.81
C ALA A 149 32.37 35.51 -16.40
N GLN A 150 32.23 35.86 -15.11
CA GLN A 150 33.13 35.54 -14.00
C GLN A 150 32.50 35.85 -12.61
N MET A 151 32.64 34.89 -11.70
CA MET A 151 32.89 34.91 -10.23
C MET A 151 32.14 35.80 -9.20
N GLN A 152 31.72 35.07 -8.15
CA GLN A 152 31.56 35.38 -6.71
C GLN A 152 30.41 36.30 -6.27
N ASP A 153 29.43 35.72 -5.55
CA ASP A 153 29.46 35.76 -4.08
C ASP A 153 28.58 34.63 -3.49
N GLY A 154 29.00 34.11 -2.35
CA GLY A 154 28.42 32.98 -1.65
C GLY A 154 27.07 33.31 -1.03
N ASN A 155 26.04 32.60 -1.46
CA ASN A 155 24.94 32.22 -0.58
C ASN A 155 24.32 30.95 -1.14
N ALA A 156 24.87 29.81 -0.71
CA ALA A 156 24.10 28.58 -0.75
C ALA A 156 22.85 28.86 0.08
N ALA A 157 21.71 29.05 -0.59
CA ALA A 157 20.42 29.11 0.07
C ALA A 157 20.27 27.80 0.84
N VAL A 158 20.58 27.84 2.14
CA VAL A 158 20.40 26.72 3.05
C VAL A 158 18.92 26.41 2.99
N LYS A 159 18.58 25.34 2.26
CA LYS A 159 17.24 24.76 2.29
C LYS A 159 16.91 24.56 3.78
N PRO A 160 15.77 25.06 4.28
CA PRO A 160 15.44 24.91 5.69
C PRO A 160 15.57 23.44 6.06
N ARG A 161 16.38 23.17 7.09
CA ARG A 161 16.68 21.82 7.55
C ARG A 161 15.34 21.16 7.89
N SER A 162 15.06 20.03 7.27
CA SER A 162 13.80 19.33 7.52
C SER A 162 13.73 18.82 8.95
N GLU A 163 12.53 18.76 9.51
CA GLU A 163 12.30 18.23 10.86
C GLU A 163 12.83 16.81 11.01
N LEU A 164 12.68 15.98 9.96
CA LEU A 164 13.21 14.63 9.92
C LEU A 164 14.74 14.59 10.04
N ALA A 165 15.46 15.50 9.37
CA ALA A 165 16.92 15.58 9.47
C ALA A 165 17.36 15.98 10.88
N ILE A 166 16.67 16.95 11.50
CA ILE A 166 16.93 17.37 12.89
C ILE A 166 16.75 16.18 13.85
N LEU A 167 15.65 15.45 13.73
CA LEU A 167 15.36 14.28 14.57
C LEU A 167 16.41 13.17 14.43
N CYS A 168 16.92 12.93 13.21
CA CYS A 168 18.00 11.97 12.97
C CYS A 168 19.34 12.40 13.59
N GLU A 169 19.70 13.68 13.48
CA GLU A 169 20.94 14.23 14.05
C GLU A 169 20.95 14.22 15.57
N GLU A 170 19.81 14.56 16.18
CA GLU A 170 19.60 14.50 17.63
C GLU A 170 19.49 13.06 18.15
N MET A 171 19.52 12.06 17.27
CA MET A 171 19.29 10.65 17.61
C MET A 171 17.95 10.43 18.35
N ASN A 172 16.93 11.23 18.02
CA ASN A 172 15.67 11.29 18.74
C ASN A 172 14.66 10.25 18.21
N VAL A 173 14.80 9.02 18.68
CA VAL A 173 13.94 7.87 18.29
C VAL A 173 12.45 8.14 18.53
N LYS A 174 12.09 8.67 19.70
CA LYS A 174 10.68 8.91 20.07
C LYS A 174 10.06 10.01 19.22
N GLY A 175 10.83 11.06 18.97
CA GLY A 175 10.44 12.14 18.06
C GLY A 175 10.28 11.64 16.63
N LEU A 176 11.17 10.77 16.16
CA LEU A 176 11.11 10.15 14.83
C LEU A 176 9.84 9.30 14.64
N HIS A 177 9.53 8.42 15.59
CA HIS A 177 8.29 7.63 15.59
C HIS A 177 7.04 8.53 15.60
N LYS A 178 7.04 9.56 16.45
CA LYS A 178 5.93 10.51 16.54
C LYS A 178 5.74 11.29 15.23
N PHE A 179 6.82 11.85 14.68
CA PHE A 179 6.79 12.62 13.44
C PHE A 179 6.22 11.80 12.28
N ILE A 180 6.69 10.55 12.11
CA ILE A 180 6.20 9.66 11.05
C ILE A 180 4.72 9.28 11.29
N SER A 181 4.33 9.02 12.54
CA SER A 181 2.94 8.71 12.91
C SER A 181 1.98 9.89 12.71
N ASP A 182 2.44 11.12 12.96
CA ASP A 182 1.64 12.35 12.81
C ASP A 182 1.47 12.72 11.32
N ASN A 183 2.40 12.30 10.47
CA ASN A 183 2.43 12.66 9.04
C ASN A 183 2.03 11.51 8.09
N ARG A 184 1.09 10.64 8.50
CA ARG A 184 0.63 9.46 7.71
C ARG A 184 0.23 9.74 6.25
N LYS A 185 -0.26 10.95 5.94
CA LYS A 185 -0.67 11.34 4.57
C LYS A 185 0.53 11.59 3.64
N ASN A 186 1.70 11.88 4.20
CA ASN A 186 2.91 12.27 3.47
C ASN A 186 3.96 11.14 3.50
N LEU A 187 3.57 9.89 3.79
CA LEU A 187 4.51 8.78 3.97
C LEU A 187 5.39 8.51 2.75
N THR A 188 4.91 8.74 1.53
CA THR A 188 5.72 8.58 0.32
C THR A 188 6.90 9.55 0.31
N SER A 189 6.64 10.84 0.55
CA SER A 189 7.68 11.87 0.61
C SER A 189 8.62 11.65 1.78
N ILE A 190 8.09 11.27 2.95
CA ILE A 190 8.91 10.93 4.12
C ILE A 190 9.83 9.75 3.80
N ARG A 191 9.32 8.69 3.17
CA ARG A 191 10.12 7.52 2.79
C ARG A 191 11.28 7.87 1.85
N GLU A 192 11.08 8.79 0.93
CA GLU A 192 12.14 9.28 0.02
C GLU A 192 13.17 10.14 0.76
N GLU A 193 12.78 10.83 1.83
CA GLU A 193 13.65 11.70 2.60
C GLU A 193 14.48 10.95 3.67
N ILE A 194 13.92 9.88 4.27
CA ILE A 194 14.55 9.12 5.37
C ILE A 194 16.00 8.72 5.06
N PRO A 195 16.36 8.15 3.89
CA PRO A 195 17.75 7.80 3.61
C PRO A 195 18.67 9.02 3.75
N SER A 196 18.29 10.15 3.15
CA SER A 196 19.11 11.37 3.22
C SER A 196 19.19 11.93 4.65
N ALA A 197 18.10 11.88 5.41
CA ALA A 197 18.07 12.32 6.82
C ALA A 197 18.94 11.43 7.72
N LEU A 198 18.90 10.10 7.52
CA LEU A 198 19.72 9.15 8.28
C LEU A 198 21.22 9.36 8.08
N LYS A 199 21.68 9.88 6.92
CA LYS A 199 23.10 10.25 6.70
C LYS A 199 23.57 11.34 7.67
N GLY A 200 22.66 12.17 8.20
CA GLY A 200 22.96 13.20 9.18
C GLY A 200 23.08 12.68 10.63
N ALA A 201 22.61 11.47 10.91
CA ALA A 201 22.69 10.90 12.25
C ALA A 201 24.15 10.55 12.63
N SER A 202 24.52 10.78 13.88
CA SER A 202 25.87 10.47 14.37
C SER A 202 26.17 8.96 14.38
N GLN A 203 25.15 8.13 14.62
CA GLN A 203 25.22 6.66 14.59
C GLN A 203 23.94 6.08 13.97
N PRO A 204 23.79 6.11 12.62
CA PRO A 204 22.54 5.74 11.95
C PRO A 204 22.07 4.31 12.27
N TYR A 205 23.02 3.36 12.37
CA TYR A 205 22.74 1.98 12.72
C TYR A 205 22.21 1.80 14.15
N VAL A 206 22.82 2.53 15.10
CA VAL A 206 22.40 2.50 16.50
C VAL A 206 21.01 3.13 16.64
N LEU A 207 20.77 4.25 15.95
CA LEU A 207 19.46 4.91 15.89
C LEU A 207 18.36 3.96 15.40
N VAL A 208 18.63 3.23 14.31
CA VAL A 208 17.68 2.25 13.78
C VAL A 208 17.45 1.12 14.79
N LEU A 209 18.49 0.58 15.43
CA LEU A 209 18.33 -0.47 16.45
C LEU A 209 17.57 0.03 17.69
N ASP A 210 17.79 1.28 18.13
CA ASP A 210 17.04 1.90 19.22
C ASP A 210 15.56 2.05 18.85
N SER A 211 15.25 2.33 17.58
CA SER A 211 13.87 2.43 17.10
C SER A 211 13.07 1.13 17.18
N LEU A 212 13.73 -0.02 17.34
CA LEU A 212 13.10 -1.34 17.38
C LEU A 212 12.60 -1.75 18.77
N GLU A 213 12.97 -1.02 19.83
CA GLU A 213 12.66 -1.38 21.23
C GLU A 213 11.14 -1.56 21.43
N ASP A 214 10.34 -0.67 20.86
CA ASP A 214 8.88 -0.67 21.02
C ASP A 214 8.12 -1.53 20.00
N PHE A 215 8.82 -2.30 19.15
CA PHE A 215 8.19 -3.07 18.07
C PHE A 215 7.15 -4.10 18.57
N TYR A 216 7.36 -4.62 19.77
CA TYR A 216 6.46 -5.57 20.45
C TYR A 216 5.84 -4.99 21.73
N SER A 217 5.99 -3.69 22.00
CA SER A 217 5.43 -2.99 23.17
C SER A 217 3.91 -2.87 23.06
N GLY A 218 3.19 -3.98 23.23
CA GLY A 218 1.73 -4.07 23.11
C GLY A 218 1.16 -5.49 23.09
N ASP A 219 1.98 -6.50 22.76
CA ASP A 219 1.52 -7.89 22.61
C ASP A 219 1.00 -8.53 23.91
N ASN A 220 1.28 -7.95 25.08
CA ASN A 220 0.81 -8.45 26.37
C ASN A 220 -0.59 -7.92 26.79
N LEU A 221 -1.26 -7.07 25.99
CA LEU A 221 -2.52 -6.42 26.39
C LEU A 221 -3.55 -6.41 25.25
N VAL A 222 -4.07 -7.60 24.90
CA VAL A 222 -5.13 -7.84 23.89
C VAL A 222 -6.53 -7.35 24.34
N LEU A 223 -6.65 -6.18 24.96
CA LEU A 223 -7.92 -5.73 25.55
C LEU A 223 -8.50 -4.42 25.01
N ASP A 224 -7.81 -3.68 24.13
CA ASP A 224 -8.40 -2.46 23.57
C ASP A 224 -7.93 -2.19 22.13
N GLY A 225 -8.79 -2.47 21.15
CA GLY A 225 -8.54 -2.27 19.71
C GLY A 225 -8.24 -0.82 19.28
N LYS A 226 -8.16 0.14 20.21
CA LYS A 226 -7.56 1.46 19.97
C LYS A 226 -6.03 1.44 19.95
N LYS A 227 -5.37 0.49 20.63
CA LYS A 227 -3.90 0.41 20.71
C LYS A 227 -3.25 -0.28 19.50
N ASP A 228 -4.00 -1.08 18.76
CA ASP A 228 -3.47 -1.80 17.59
C ASP A 228 -3.01 -0.84 16.48
N GLY A 229 -3.71 0.28 16.31
CA GLY A 229 -3.36 1.28 15.28
C GLY A 229 -2.02 1.96 15.52
N ASP A 230 -1.67 2.23 16.78
CA ASP A 230 -0.41 2.86 17.16
C ASP A 230 0.74 1.86 17.04
N LEU A 231 0.54 0.61 17.49
CA LEU A 231 1.54 -0.45 17.34
C LEU A 231 1.82 -0.79 15.86
N LEU A 232 0.78 -0.84 15.02
CA LEU A 232 0.94 -0.99 13.57
C LEU A 232 1.71 0.18 12.94
N GLY A 233 1.54 1.40 13.48
CA GLY A 233 2.31 2.58 13.08
C GLY A 233 3.79 2.45 13.44
N VAL A 234 4.09 2.01 14.66
CA VAL A 234 5.45 1.72 15.12
C VAL A 234 6.10 0.66 14.23
N ARG A 235 5.43 -0.48 14.00
CA ARG A 235 5.94 -1.58 13.16
C ARG A 235 6.28 -1.11 11.74
N ARG A 236 5.40 -0.33 11.10
CA ARG A 236 5.65 0.25 9.77
C ARG A 236 6.82 1.23 9.78
N THR A 237 6.94 2.03 10.83
CA THR A 237 8.06 2.97 10.98
C THR A 237 9.38 2.25 11.11
N CYS A 238 9.47 1.24 11.99
CA CYS A 238 10.66 0.39 12.13
C CYS A 238 11.08 -0.24 10.79
N LEU A 239 10.11 -0.76 10.02
CA LEU A 239 10.37 -1.30 8.69
C LEU A 239 10.93 -0.26 7.73
N MET A 240 10.30 0.92 7.67
CA MET A 240 10.78 2.00 6.80
C MET A 240 12.21 2.42 7.14
N LEU A 241 12.56 2.48 8.43
CA LEU A 241 13.90 2.84 8.88
C LEU A 241 14.94 1.77 8.51
N MET A 242 14.64 0.48 8.73
CA MET A 242 15.53 -0.61 8.32
C MET A 242 15.70 -0.70 6.80
N GLU A 243 14.61 -0.56 6.03
CA GLU A 243 14.67 -0.55 4.56
C GLU A 243 15.51 0.60 4.00
N SER A 244 15.43 1.78 4.64
CA SER A 244 16.21 2.96 4.23
C SER A 244 17.69 2.80 4.54
N LEU A 245 18.02 2.10 5.62
CA LEU A 245 19.41 1.82 6.00
C LEU A 245 20.11 0.92 4.98
N VAL A 246 19.38 -0.03 4.35
CA VAL A 246 19.93 -0.85 3.25
C VAL A 246 20.30 0.01 2.04
N GLN A 247 19.52 1.05 1.73
CA GLN A 247 19.81 1.96 0.62
C GLN A 247 21.08 2.79 0.87
N LEU A 248 21.35 3.14 2.14
CA LEU A 248 22.58 3.82 2.53
C LEU A 248 23.83 2.99 2.25
N GLN A 249 23.73 1.67 2.32
CA GLN A 249 24.83 0.76 2.02
C GLN A 249 25.07 0.64 0.51
N ALA A 250 24.04 0.84 -0.32
CA ALA A 250 24.14 0.73 -1.76
C ALA A 250 24.73 1.99 -2.44
N ASP A 251 24.59 3.16 -1.81
CA ASP A 251 25.10 4.45 -2.31
C ASP A 251 26.62 4.63 -2.10
N ASP A 252 27.23 3.90 -1.16
CA ASP A 252 28.67 3.97 -0.89
C ASP A 252 29.43 3.13 -1.94
N ILE A 253 29.55 3.75 -3.11
CA ILE A 253 30.34 3.44 -4.32
C ILE A 253 31.06 2.08 -4.30
N THR A 254 30.58 1.17 -5.15
CA THR A 254 31.21 -0.06 -5.67
C THR A 254 31.28 -1.31 -4.78
N GLY A 255 30.43 -2.28 -5.11
CA GLY A 255 30.77 -3.71 -5.02
C GLY A 255 30.04 -4.46 -3.92
N LEU A 256 29.17 -5.39 -4.35
CA LEU A 256 28.90 -6.69 -3.71
C LEU A 256 29.34 -6.78 -2.24
N LEU A 257 28.40 -6.60 -1.30
CA LEU A 257 28.48 -7.08 0.09
C LEU A 257 29.92 -7.35 0.55
N SER A 258 30.79 -6.33 0.54
CA SER A 258 32.17 -6.59 0.93
C SER A 258 32.10 -6.75 2.44
N GLU A 259 32.44 -7.95 2.92
CA GLU A 259 32.58 -8.34 4.33
C GLU A 259 33.45 -7.38 5.18
N GLY A 260 33.97 -6.31 4.59
CA GLY A 260 34.94 -5.37 5.12
C GLY A 260 34.42 -4.01 5.60
N GLN A 261 33.16 -3.62 5.41
CA GLN A 261 32.58 -2.55 6.25
C GLN A 261 32.14 -3.21 7.56
N MET A 262 33.13 -3.60 8.35
CA MET A 262 32.94 -4.27 9.63
C MET A 262 32.05 -3.36 10.49
N PHE A 263 30.75 -3.67 10.53
CA PHE A 263 29.86 -3.13 11.55
C PHE A 263 30.63 -3.20 12.86
N ALA A 264 30.71 -2.10 13.62
CA ALA A 264 31.28 -2.18 14.96
C ALA A 264 30.67 -3.41 15.62
N THR A 265 31.49 -4.38 16.05
CA THR A 265 31.04 -5.74 16.39
C THR A 265 29.83 -5.71 17.33
N ASN A 266 29.84 -4.72 18.23
CA ASN A 266 28.75 -4.33 19.11
C ASN A 266 27.38 -4.12 18.43
N VAL A 267 27.30 -3.42 17.29
CA VAL A 267 26.06 -3.19 16.53
C VAL A 267 25.49 -4.52 16.00
N LYS A 268 26.36 -5.37 15.45
CA LYS A 268 25.96 -6.68 14.95
C LYS A 268 25.50 -7.60 16.09
N ASP A 269 26.22 -7.61 17.20
CA ASP A 269 25.86 -8.39 18.39
C ASP A 269 24.54 -7.93 19.01
N ARG A 270 24.29 -6.62 19.02
CA ARG A 270 23.00 -6.06 19.44
C ARG A 270 21.86 -6.47 18.49
N ALA A 271 22.07 -6.40 17.17
CA ALA A 271 21.09 -6.85 16.19
C ALA A 271 20.78 -8.34 16.34
N LYS A 272 21.80 -9.18 16.59
CA LYS A 272 21.63 -10.61 16.90
C LYS A 272 20.75 -10.81 18.14
N LYS A 273 21.02 -10.09 19.23
CA LYS A 273 20.22 -10.18 20.46
C LYS A 273 18.74 -9.89 20.21
N ILE A 274 18.44 -8.83 19.46
CA ILE A 274 17.07 -8.48 19.07
C ILE A 274 16.45 -9.58 18.21
N ALA A 275 17.19 -10.08 17.20
CA ALA A 275 16.70 -11.14 16.31
C ALA A 275 16.36 -12.44 17.06
N PHE A 276 17.19 -12.86 18.03
CA PHE A 276 16.89 -14.03 18.85
C PHE A 276 15.66 -13.84 19.73
N GLU A 277 15.47 -12.66 20.31
CA GLU A 277 14.25 -12.34 21.06
C GLU A 277 13.01 -12.42 20.15
N TRP A 278 13.09 -11.82 18.97
CA TRP A 278 11.99 -11.78 18.01
C TRP A 278 11.63 -13.16 17.48
N LYS A 279 12.63 -14.03 17.24
CA LYS A 279 12.40 -15.41 16.77
C LYS A 279 11.40 -16.15 17.64
N SER A 280 11.56 -16.09 18.96
CA SER A 280 10.63 -16.74 19.91
C SER A 280 9.18 -16.23 19.82
N LYS A 281 8.99 -14.97 19.41
CA LYS A 281 7.68 -14.33 19.23
C LYS A 281 7.05 -14.68 17.88
N LEU A 282 7.85 -15.11 16.90
CA LEU A 282 7.36 -15.57 15.60
C LEU A 282 6.88 -17.03 15.64
N ASP A 283 7.42 -17.85 16.54
CA ASP A 283 7.03 -19.26 16.65
C ASP A 283 5.55 -19.43 17.05
N SER A 284 4.94 -18.41 17.66
CA SER A 284 3.51 -18.37 18.01
C SER A 284 2.61 -17.75 16.92
N LEU A 285 3.17 -17.29 15.79
CA LEU A 285 2.40 -16.65 14.73
C LEU A 285 1.67 -17.67 13.86
N ASP A 286 0.37 -17.42 13.65
CA ASP A 286 -0.39 -18.07 12.61
C ASP A 286 -0.06 -17.44 11.24
N ILE A 287 0.75 -18.16 10.46
CA ILE A 287 1.20 -17.75 9.12
C ILE A 287 0.00 -17.52 8.19
N ASP A 288 -1.06 -18.31 8.31
CA ASP A 288 -2.22 -18.25 7.42
C ASP A 288 -3.16 -17.10 7.78
N ALA A 289 -3.26 -16.73 9.06
CA ALA A 289 -4.04 -15.57 9.51
C ALA A 289 -3.55 -14.24 8.91
N SER A 290 -2.26 -14.14 8.58
CA SER A 290 -1.63 -12.91 8.10
C SER A 290 -1.92 -12.56 6.64
N ASN A 291 -2.54 -13.48 5.88
CA ASN A 291 -2.88 -13.32 4.46
C ASN A 291 -1.72 -12.80 3.58
N GLY A 292 -0.48 -13.22 3.89
CA GLY A 292 0.74 -12.85 3.15
C GLY A 292 1.26 -11.43 3.42
N ASN A 293 0.80 -10.75 4.49
CA ASN A 293 1.19 -9.37 4.83
C ASN A 293 1.67 -9.17 6.29
N CYS A 294 2.16 -10.21 6.96
CA CYS A 294 2.69 -10.15 8.32
C CYS A 294 3.83 -9.11 8.45
N LEU A 295 3.71 -8.18 9.40
CA LEU A 295 4.70 -7.13 9.61
C LEU A 295 5.88 -7.64 10.45
N GLU A 296 5.60 -8.54 11.38
CA GLU A 296 6.51 -9.16 12.32
C GLU A 296 7.52 -10.04 11.58
N ALA A 297 7.03 -10.95 10.73
CA ALA A 297 7.88 -11.77 9.88
C ALA A 297 8.70 -10.93 8.90
N HIS A 298 8.10 -9.89 8.29
CA HIS A 298 8.84 -9.00 7.39
C HIS A 298 9.93 -8.25 8.15
N ALA A 299 9.63 -7.73 9.34
CA ALA A 299 10.59 -6.97 10.13
C ALA A 299 11.75 -7.83 10.60
N PHE A 300 11.48 -9.07 11.00
CA PHE A 300 12.53 -10.02 11.32
C PHE A 300 13.44 -10.30 10.12
N LEU A 301 12.87 -10.65 8.97
CA LEU A 301 13.65 -10.90 7.76
C LEU A 301 14.44 -9.65 7.33
N GLN A 302 13.83 -8.47 7.41
CA GLN A 302 14.47 -7.19 7.12
C GLN A 302 15.62 -6.89 8.10
N LEU A 303 15.48 -7.17 9.39
CA LEU A 303 16.54 -7.03 10.39
C LEU A 303 17.74 -7.92 10.03
N LEU A 304 17.48 -9.19 9.66
CA LEU A 304 18.53 -10.12 9.27
C LEU A 304 19.32 -9.64 8.05
N ALA A 305 18.60 -9.14 7.03
CA ALA A 305 19.20 -8.62 5.81
C ALA A 305 19.99 -7.33 6.06
N THR A 306 19.40 -6.37 6.79
CA THR A 306 19.96 -5.03 7.01
C THR A 306 21.28 -5.06 7.78
N PHE A 307 21.42 -5.99 8.73
CA PHE A 307 22.61 -6.11 9.58
C PHE A 307 23.51 -7.30 9.19
N GLY A 308 23.19 -8.02 8.10
CA GLY A 308 24.00 -9.14 7.62
C GLY A 308 24.21 -10.24 8.66
N ILE A 309 23.14 -10.57 9.40
CA ILE A 309 23.15 -11.60 10.48
C ILE A 309 22.38 -12.87 10.10
N PHE A 310 21.94 -13.00 8.85
CA PHE A 310 21.14 -14.14 8.38
C PHE A 310 21.89 -15.48 8.45
N SER A 311 23.23 -15.48 8.39
CA SER A 311 24.07 -16.69 8.50
C SER A 311 23.95 -17.42 9.84
N GLU A 312 23.45 -16.76 10.87
CA GLU A 312 23.22 -17.35 12.20
C GLU A 312 21.92 -18.17 12.27
N PHE A 313 21.12 -18.16 11.20
CA PHE A 313 19.78 -18.76 11.15
C PHE A 313 19.71 -19.83 10.06
N ASN A 314 18.90 -20.86 10.32
CA ASN A 314 18.67 -21.93 9.36
C ASN A 314 17.82 -21.42 8.17
N GLU A 315 18.33 -21.60 6.94
CA GLU A 315 17.65 -21.13 5.72
C GLU A 315 16.24 -21.73 5.54
N ASP A 316 16.03 -23.01 5.90
CA ASP A 316 14.74 -23.67 5.76
C ASP A 316 13.72 -23.10 6.76
N GLU A 317 14.15 -22.67 7.94
CA GLU A 317 13.31 -21.95 8.89
C GLU A 317 12.95 -20.55 8.39
N LEU A 318 13.89 -19.84 7.77
CA LEU A 318 13.61 -18.54 7.14
C LEU A 318 12.61 -18.70 5.98
N CYS A 319 12.74 -19.77 5.19
CA CYS A 319 11.82 -20.07 4.09
C CYS A 319 10.37 -20.29 4.56
N LYS A 320 10.17 -20.85 5.76
CA LYS A 320 8.81 -21.03 6.33
C LYS A 320 8.11 -19.70 6.62
N LEU A 321 8.87 -18.62 6.85
CA LEU A 321 8.29 -17.29 7.08
C LEU A 321 7.88 -16.60 5.77
N LEU A 322 8.50 -16.94 4.64
CA LEU A 322 8.29 -16.25 3.36
C LEU A 322 6.83 -16.22 2.87
N PRO A 323 6.02 -17.29 3.03
CA PRO A 323 4.61 -17.21 2.68
C PRO A 323 3.84 -16.15 3.47
N SER A 324 4.24 -15.80 4.70
CA SER A 324 3.56 -14.76 5.49
C SER A 324 3.83 -13.32 4.99
N VAL A 325 4.79 -13.14 4.09
CA VAL A 325 5.20 -11.82 3.54
C VAL A 325 5.06 -11.76 2.01
N SER A 326 4.41 -12.74 1.39
CA SER A 326 4.33 -12.93 -0.06
C SER A 326 3.73 -11.76 -0.85
N ARG A 327 2.89 -10.92 -0.22
CA ARG A 327 2.22 -9.78 -0.88
C ARG A 327 3.01 -8.49 -0.87
N ARG A 328 4.09 -8.41 -0.09
CA ARG A 328 4.88 -7.19 0.00
C ARG A 328 5.77 -7.06 -1.24
N ARG A 329 5.77 -5.86 -1.82
CA ARG A 329 6.55 -5.54 -3.03
C ARG A 329 8.05 -5.77 -2.83
N GLN A 330 8.55 -5.59 -1.60
CA GLN A 330 9.96 -5.71 -1.26
C GLN A 330 10.43 -7.16 -1.09
N THR A 331 9.51 -8.12 -0.98
CA THR A 331 9.83 -9.53 -0.68
C THR A 331 10.83 -10.16 -1.66
N PRO A 332 10.75 -9.97 -2.99
CA PRO A 332 11.73 -10.54 -3.90
C PRO A 332 13.15 -10.03 -3.67
N GLU A 333 13.30 -8.72 -3.41
CA GLU A 333 14.62 -8.12 -3.14
C GLU A 333 15.15 -8.60 -1.79
N LEU A 334 14.29 -8.66 -0.78
CA LEU A 334 14.64 -9.17 0.54
C LEU A 334 15.14 -10.62 0.48
N CYS A 335 14.47 -11.50 -0.27
CA CYS A 335 14.92 -12.88 -0.48
C CYS A 335 16.28 -12.96 -1.18
N ARG A 336 16.57 -12.04 -2.12
CA ARG A 336 17.90 -11.98 -2.77
C ARG A 336 18.98 -11.58 -1.76
N LEU A 337 18.73 -10.56 -0.95
CA LEU A 337 19.66 -10.11 0.10
C LEU A 337 19.94 -11.19 1.15
N LEU A 338 18.95 -12.02 1.45
CA LEU A 338 19.08 -13.15 2.39
C LEU A 338 19.69 -14.41 1.76
N GLY A 339 20.00 -14.41 0.46
CA GLY A 339 20.55 -15.58 -0.23
C GLY A 339 19.53 -16.70 -0.50
N LEU A 340 18.22 -16.45 -0.33
CA LEU A 340 17.16 -17.47 -0.41
C LEU A 340 16.64 -17.74 -1.83
N SER A 341 17.20 -17.10 -2.85
CA SER A 341 16.73 -17.17 -4.24
C SER A 341 16.57 -18.61 -4.76
N GLN A 342 17.49 -19.53 -4.41
CA GLN A 342 17.45 -20.92 -4.88
C GLN A 342 16.34 -21.76 -4.22
N LYS A 343 15.81 -21.32 -3.07
CA LYS A 343 14.74 -21.99 -2.33
C LYS A 343 13.35 -21.51 -2.75
N MET A 344 13.27 -20.44 -3.54
CA MET A 344 12.01 -19.84 -3.98
C MET A 344 11.06 -20.79 -4.74
N PRO A 345 11.52 -21.77 -5.55
CA PRO A 345 10.61 -22.76 -6.12
C PRO A 345 9.78 -23.50 -5.06
N GLY A 346 10.39 -23.89 -3.94
CA GLY A 346 9.67 -24.54 -2.84
C GLY A 346 8.63 -23.62 -2.19
N VAL A 347 9.00 -22.36 -1.96
CA VAL A 347 8.10 -21.35 -1.37
C VAL A 347 6.91 -21.06 -2.30
N ILE A 348 7.15 -20.94 -3.61
CA ILE A 348 6.09 -20.71 -4.60
C ILE A 348 5.15 -21.92 -4.65
N GLY A 349 5.68 -23.15 -4.56
CA GLY A 349 4.86 -24.36 -4.43
C GLY A 349 3.89 -24.28 -3.24
N VAL A 350 4.39 -23.91 -2.05
CA VAL A 350 3.56 -23.71 -0.85
C VAL A 350 2.47 -22.66 -1.07
N LEU A 351 2.75 -21.58 -1.83
CA LEU A 351 1.75 -20.55 -2.15
C LEU A 351 0.67 -21.04 -3.12
N VAL A 352 1.03 -21.90 -4.07
CA VAL A 352 0.07 -22.55 -4.98
C VAL A 352 -0.85 -23.46 -4.18
N ASP A 353 -0.31 -24.27 -3.27
CA ASP A 353 -1.07 -25.22 -2.46
C ASP A 353 -1.94 -24.53 -1.40
N SER A 354 -1.49 -23.42 -0.84
CA SER A 354 -2.22 -22.62 0.16
C SER A 354 -3.27 -21.66 -0.42
N ALA A 355 -3.74 -21.90 -1.64
CA ALA A 355 -4.76 -21.09 -2.33
C ALA A 355 -4.39 -19.59 -2.51
N ARG A 356 -3.10 -19.28 -2.66
CA ARG A 356 -2.59 -17.92 -2.96
C ARG A 356 -1.90 -17.85 -4.32
N PRO A 357 -2.62 -18.15 -5.42
CA PRO A 357 -2.03 -18.23 -6.75
C PRO A 357 -1.51 -16.89 -7.27
N ILE A 358 -2.11 -15.76 -6.86
CA ILE A 358 -1.65 -14.42 -7.29
C ILE A 358 -0.27 -14.11 -6.73
N ASP A 359 -0.06 -14.40 -5.45
CA ASP A 359 1.23 -14.20 -4.79
C ASP A 359 2.30 -15.13 -5.39
N ALA A 360 1.93 -16.40 -5.64
CA ALA A 360 2.79 -17.36 -6.31
C ALA A 360 3.22 -16.89 -7.72
N ILE A 361 2.28 -16.37 -8.51
CA ILE A 361 2.54 -15.83 -9.84
C ILE A 361 3.49 -14.64 -9.76
N ASN A 362 3.25 -13.68 -8.85
CA ASN A 362 4.09 -12.50 -8.70
C ASN A 362 5.55 -12.88 -8.35
N LEU A 363 5.74 -13.83 -7.44
CA LEU A 363 7.07 -14.33 -7.10
C LEU A 363 7.68 -15.14 -8.25
N ALA A 364 6.90 -15.97 -8.96
CA ALA A 364 7.40 -16.68 -10.13
C ALA A 364 7.93 -15.73 -11.21
N TYR A 365 7.25 -14.60 -11.47
CA TYR A 365 7.77 -13.54 -12.34
C TYR A 365 9.04 -12.90 -11.77
N ALA A 366 9.04 -12.54 -10.50
CA ALA A 366 10.17 -11.84 -9.88
C ALA A 366 11.47 -12.67 -9.81
N PHE A 367 11.35 -14.01 -9.85
CA PHE A 367 12.47 -14.95 -9.86
C PHE A 367 12.71 -15.64 -11.21
N GLY A 368 11.95 -15.29 -12.25
CA GLY A 368 12.11 -15.89 -13.59
C GLY A 368 11.72 -17.38 -13.67
N LEU A 369 10.82 -17.83 -12.80
CA LEU A 369 10.36 -19.23 -12.68
C LEU A 369 9.03 -19.48 -13.41
N THR A 370 8.70 -18.65 -14.42
CA THR A 370 7.42 -18.71 -15.11
C THR A 370 7.23 -19.97 -15.96
N GLU A 371 8.31 -20.60 -16.40
CA GLU A 371 8.24 -21.90 -17.11
C GLU A 371 7.84 -23.04 -16.17
N GLN A 372 8.32 -23.00 -14.92
CA GLN A 372 8.04 -24.04 -13.93
C GLN A 372 6.61 -23.96 -13.38
N PHE A 373 6.09 -22.75 -13.18
CA PHE A 373 4.79 -22.54 -12.52
C PHE A 373 3.65 -22.18 -13.48
N GLU A 374 3.93 -22.02 -14.78
CA GLU A 374 2.94 -21.72 -15.82
C GLU A 374 1.86 -20.69 -15.40
N PRO A 375 2.20 -19.39 -15.22
CA PRO A 375 1.30 -18.38 -14.65
C PRO A 375 -0.10 -18.32 -15.27
N VAL A 376 -0.20 -18.54 -16.58
CA VAL A 376 -1.49 -18.55 -17.31
C VAL A 376 -2.40 -19.68 -16.82
N GLN A 377 -1.85 -20.86 -16.50
CA GLN A 377 -2.64 -21.99 -16.01
C GLN A 377 -3.08 -21.77 -14.58
N LEU A 378 -2.19 -21.24 -13.73
CA LEU A 378 -2.54 -20.85 -12.36
C LEU A 378 -3.65 -19.80 -12.34
N LEU A 379 -3.55 -18.78 -13.19
CA LEU A 379 -4.58 -17.74 -13.29
C LEU A 379 -5.92 -18.29 -13.80
N LYS A 380 -5.88 -19.18 -14.81
CA LYS A 380 -7.09 -19.88 -15.28
C LYS A 380 -7.70 -20.77 -14.20
N ALA A 381 -6.90 -21.44 -13.38
CA ALA A 381 -7.39 -22.24 -12.26
C ALA A 381 -8.06 -21.33 -11.21
N TYR A 382 -7.38 -20.25 -10.82
CA TYR A 382 -7.91 -19.25 -9.90
C TYR A 382 -9.26 -18.67 -10.38
N LEU A 383 -9.33 -18.21 -11.63
CA LEU A 383 -10.57 -17.66 -12.20
C LEU A 383 -11.70 -18.69 -12.26
N ARG A 384 -11.39 -19.98 -12.48
CA ARG A 384 -12.40 -21.05 -12.43
C ARG A 384 -12.95 -21.22 -11.01
N GLU A 385 -12.09 -21.21 -9.99
CA GLU A 385 -12.52 -21.34 -8.59
C GLU A 385 -13.33 -20.11 -8.13
N VAL A 386 -12.88 -18.89 -8.45
CA VAL A 386 -13.64 -17.67 -8.16
C VAL A 386 -15.02 -17.68 -8.83
N LYS A 387 -15.11 -18.13 -10.10
CA LYS A 387 -16.38 -18.28 -10.81
C LYS A 387 -17.29 -19.33 -10.15
N LYS A 388 -16.76 -20.48 -9.71
CA LYS A 388 -17.54 -21.48 -8.97
C LYS A 388 -18.11 -20.94 -7.67
N VAL A 389 -17.33 -20.18 -6.90
CA VAL A 389 -17.81 -19.53 -5.67
C VAL A 389 -18.90 -18.50 -5.96
N SER A 390 -18.79 -17.75 -7.07
CA SER A 390 -19.82 -16.80 -7.50
C SER A 390 -21.13 -17.49 -7.90
N HIS A 391 -21.07 -18.66 -8.55
CA HIS A 391 -22.25 -19.42 -8.96
C HIS A 391 -22.86 -20.23 -7.80
N ALA A 392 -22.03 -20.67 -6.84
CA ALA A 392 -22.51 -21.28 -5.60
C ALA A 392 -23.30 -20.29 -4.73
N LYS A 393 -22.94 -19.00 -4.74
CA LYS A 393 -23.71 -17.93 -4.08
C LYS A 393 -25.06 -17.63 -4.76
N ASN A 394 -25.23 -17.97 -6.04
CA ASN A 394 -26.52 -17.83 -6.75
C ASN A 394 -27.38 -19.11 -6.76
N GLY A 395 -26.82 -20.26 -6.34
CA GLY A 395 -27.49 -21.56 -6.39
C GLY A 395 -27.90 -22.16 -5.04
N LYS A 396 -27.51 -21.56 -3.92
CA LYS A 396 -27.94 -22.00 -2.58
C LYS A 396 -28.29 -20.80 -1.70
N MET A 397 -29.59 -20.52 -1.66
CA MET A 397 -30.22 -19.75 -0.60
C MET A 397 -30.03 -20.50 0.74
N SER A 398 -29.12 -20.02 1.58
CA SER A 398 -29.16 -20.10 3.05
C SER A 398 -28.11 -19.13 3.62
N PRO A 399 -28.46 -18.25 4.58
CA PRO A 399 -27.68 -17.05 4.86
C PRO A 399 -26.67 -17.26 6.00
N GLY A 400 -25.40 -16.95 5.74
CA GLY A 400 -24.38 -16.86 6.79
C GLY A 400 -22.96 -16.73 6.22
N ALA A 401 -22.30 -15.62 6.55
CA ALA A 401 -20.89 -15.29 6.28
C ALA A 401 -20.55 -14.86 4.83
N GLN A 402 -20.70 -13.55 4.57
CA GLN A 402 -19.95 -12.87 3.51
C GLN A 402 -18.69 -12.22 4.10
N VAL A 403 -17.56 -12.64 3.56
CA VAL A 403 -16.21 -12.09 3.73
C VAL A 403 -16.13 -10.76 2.97
N CYS A 404 -15.73 -9.68 3.65
CA CYS A 404 -15.42 -8.39 3.03
C CYS A 404 -14.02 -8.40 2.37
N PHE A 405 -13.94 -7.75 1.21
CA PHE A 405 -12.72 -7.48 0.45
C PHE A 405 -11.82 -6.43 1.11
#